data_AF-A0A5C7HP62-F1
#
_entry.id   AF-A0A5C7HP62-F1
#
_cell.length_a   1.000
_cell.length_b   1.000
_cell.length_c   1.000
_cell.angle_alpha   90.00
_cell.angle_beta   90.00
_cell.angle_gamma   90.00
#
_symmetry.space_group_name_H-M   'P 1'
#
loop_
_entity.id
_entity.type
_entity.pdbx_description
1 polymer ?
#
loop_
_entity_poly.entity_id
_entity_poly.type
_entity_poly.pdbx_seq_one_letter_code
_entity_poly.pdbx_strand_id
1 'polypeptide(L)'
;MGYRDSLVNVSGTVRFSVGPVEMRLEDYFRYSYQVKEERPLYLFDPKFSQKVPILGSEFEVPVYFREDLFNPNSTSAWNAVIKGSKKWVLFPPDVVPPGVHLSPDGAEVACPVSIIEWFMNFYGSTKNWKKRPIECICKAGEVIFVPNGWWHLVINLEESIAITQNYVSRRNLLIVLDFLKRPNASTLVSGTRDRVNLHDKFKNAIEASFPGTIDQLMQKAEEKKAEEKKPSFWDSVTDSKVEAFKFSF
;
A
#
# COMPACT_ATOMS: atom_id res chain seq x y z
N MET A 1 -27.12 4.16 -20.97
CA MET A 1 -25.88 4.96 -20.93
C MET A 1 -24.82 4.13 -20.23
N GLY A 2 -23.64 3.94 -20.84
CA GLY A 2 -22.58 3.13 -20.22
C GLY A 2 -21.92 3.86 -19.04
N TYR A 3 -21.18 3.14 -18.19
CA TYR A 3 -20.44 3.78 -17.09
C TYR A 3 -19.41 4.80 -17.60
N ARG A 4 -18.79 4.56 -18.76
CA ARG A 4 -17.85 5.50 -19.39
C ARG A 4 -18.52 6.82 -19.74
N ASP A 5 -19.67 6.77 -20.42
CA ASP A 5 -20.45 7.95 -20.78
C ASP A 5 -20.85 8.73 -19.51
N SER A 6 -21.21 8.00 -18.45
CA SER A 6 -21.57 8.60 -17.16
C SER A 6 -20.37 9.32 -16.53
N LEU A 7 -19.19 8.69 -16.52
CA LEU A 7 -17.95 9.29 -16.01
C LEU A 7 -17.50 10.50 -16.84
N VAL A 8 -17.58 10.41 -18.18
CA VAL A 8 -17.29 11.52 -19.08
C VAL A 8 -18.24 12.69 -18.84
N ASN A 9 -19.54 12.42 -18.75
CA ASN A 9 -20.55 13.47 -18.53
C ASN A 9 -20.33 14.18 -17.17
N VAL A 10 -20.11 13.40 -16.11
CA VAL A 10 -19.85 13.92 -14.76
C VAL A 10 -18.55 14.71 -14.69
N SER A 11 -17.51 14.28 -15.42
CA SER A 11 -16.20 14.93 -15.37
C SER A 11 -16.06 16.09 -16.37
N GLY A 12 -16.92 16.17 -17.39
CA GLY A 12 -16.90 17.20 -18.41
C GLY A 12 -15.50 17.37 -19.04
N THR A 13 -14.96 18.58 -18.96
CA THR A 13 -13.65 18.94 -19.53
C THR A 13 -12.48 18.79 -18.56
N VAL A 14 -12.72 18.30 -17.34
CA VAL A 14 -11.69 18.10 -16.32
C VAL A 14 -10.60 17.15 -16.82
N ARG A 15 -9.36 17.49 -16.49
CA ARG A 15 -8.18 16.70 -16.83
C ARG A 15 -7.66 15.91 -15.63
N PHE A 16 -7.32 14.66 -15.89
CA PHE A 16 -6.82 13.70 -14.90
C PHE A 16 -5.37 13.34 -15.19
N SER A 17 -4.59 13.07 -14.15
CA SER A 17 -3.22 12.57 -14.25
C SER A 17 -3.20 11.16 -14.83
N VAL A 18 -2.50 10.99 -15.95
CA VAL A 18 -2.36 9.76 -16.74
C VAL A 18 -0.87 9.56 -17.03
N GLY A 19 -0.18 8.86 -16.14
CA GLY A 19 1.28 8.79 -16.16
C GLY A 19 1.94 10.18 -16.13
N PRO A 20 2.80 10.55 -17.10
CA PRO A 20 3.48 11.84 -17.14
C PRO A 20 2.64 12.98 -17.73
N VAL A 21 1.41 12.71 -18.20
CA VAL A 21 0.55 13.70 -18.88
C VAL A 21 -0.78 13.86 -18.16
N GLU A 22 -1.55 14.88 -18.56
CA GLU A 22 -2.95 15.04 -18.15
C GLU A 22 -3.90 14.90 -19.35
N MET A 23 -4.99 14.15 -19.18
CA MET A 23 -5.97 13.88 -20.23
C MET A 23 -7.40 14.11 -19.74
N ARG A 24 -8.32 14.47 -20.64
CA ARG A 24 -9.76 14.33 -20.37
C ARG A 24 -10.14 12.85 -20.34
N LEU A 25 -11.19 12.47 -19.62
CA LEU A 25 -11.63 11.07 -19.58
C LEU A 25 -12.02 10.55 -20.97
N GLU A 26 -12.62 11.39 -21.81
CA GLU A 26 -12.95 11.02 -23.19
C GLU A 26 -11.69 10.62 -23.98
N ASP A 27 -10.64 11.43 -23.89
CA ASP A 27 -9.36 11.18 -24.57
C ASP A 27 -8.68 9.93 -24.00
N TYR A 28 -8.72 9.75 -22.68
CA TYR A 28 -8.17 8.56 -22.03
C TYR A 28 -8.90 7.28 -22.44
N PHE A 29 -10.23 7.29 -22.51
CA PHE A 29 -11.00 6.11 -22.97
C PHE A 29 -10.75 5.80 -24.44
N ARG A 30 -10.59 6.83 -25.29
CA ARG A 30 -10.19 6.64 -26.69
C ARG A 30 -8.82 5.98 -26.80
N TYR A 31 -7.85 6.46 -26.00
CA TYR A 31 -6.51 5.87 -25.91
C TYR A 31 -6.55 4.42 -25.42
N SER A 32 -7.20 4.17 -24.28
CA SER A 32 -7.17 2.85 -23.62
C SER A 32 -7.84 1.74 -24.41
N TYR A 33 -8.73 2.09 -25.36
CA TYR A 33 -9.35 1.12 -26.26
C TYR A 33 -8.42 0.69 -27.42
N GLN A 34 -7.45 1.51 -27.78
CA GLN A 34 -6.59 1.29 -28.94
C GLN A 34 -5.19 0.81 -28.55
N VAL A 35 -4.81 0.97 -27.28
CA VAL A 35 -3.46 0.69 -26.81
C VAL A 35 -3.08 -0.78 -26.99
N LYS A 36 -1.89 -1.00 -27.56
CA LYS A 36 -1.24 -2.31 -27.70
C LYS A 36 0.20 -2.30 -27.16
N GLU A 37 0.55 -1.25 -26.43
CA GLU A 37 1.87 -1.01 -25.86
C GLU A 37 2.09 -1.91 -24.65
N GLU A 38 3.34 -2.34 -24.41
CA GLU A 38 3.70 -3.14 -23.23
C GLU A 38 3.53 -2.36 -21.92
N ARG A 39 3.66 -1.03 -21.99
CA ARG A 39 3.50 -0.11 -20.87
C ARG A 39 2.43 0.94 -21.19
N PRO A 40 1.15 0.58 -21.12
CA PRO A 40 0.08 1.52 -21.37
C PRO A 40 0.09 2.65 -20.31
N LEU A 41 -0.31 3.85 -20.72
CA LEU A 41 -0.54 4.94 -19.79
C LEU A 41 -1.66 4.57 -18.80
N TYR A 42 -1.42 4.87 -17.53
CA TYR A 42 -2.32 4.52 -16.45
C TYR A 42 -2.86 5.78 -15.77
N LEU A 43 -4.19 5.90 -15.71
CA LEU A 43 -4.86 6.98 -14.99
C LEU A 43 -4.72 6.75 -13.49
N PHE A 44 -4.03 7.67 -12.83
CA PHE A 44 -3.83 7.64 -11.38
C PHE A 44 -3.81 9.08 -10.87
N ASP A 45 -4.99 9.58 -10.48
CA ASP A 45 -5.17 10.97 -10.08
C ASP A 45 -5.43 11.08 -8.56
N PRO A 46 -4.47 11.57 -7.76
CA PRO A 46 -4.62 11.69 -6.30
C PRO A 46 -5.57 12.82 -5.89
N LYS A 47 -6.03 13.66 -6.83
CA LYS A 47 -6.88 14.84 -6.59
C LYS A 47 -8.24 14.71 -7.27
N PHE A 48 -8.62 13.53 -7.74
CA PHE A 48 -9.85 13.33 -8.50
C PHE A 48 -11.10 13.84 -7.76
N SER A 49 -11.18 13.64 -6.45
CA SER A 49 -12.30 14.10 -5.61
C SER A 49 -12.31 15.61 -5.39
N GLN A 50 -11.17 16.29 -5.50
CA GLN A 50 -11.11 17.76 -5.48
C GLN A 50 -11.50 18.34 -6.84
N LYS A 51 -11.08 17.66 -7.92
CA LYS A 51 -11.35 18.06 -9.30
C LYS A 51 -12.81 17.82 -9.69
N VAL A 52 -13.41 16.72 -9.22
CA VAL A 52 -14.79 16.32 -9.48
C VAL A 52 -15.45 15.90 -8.16
N PRO A 53 -15.99 16.86 -7.38
CA PRO A 53 -16.51 16.62 -6.03
C PRO A 53 -17.54 15.49 -5.91
N ILE A 54 -18.41 15.34 -6.91
CA ILE A 54 -19.41 14.27 -6.91
C ILE A 54 -18.78 12.87 -6.92
N LEU A 55 -17.62 12.66 -7.58
CA LEU A 55 -16.92 11.37 -7.50
C LEU A 55 -16.40 11.09 -6.08
N GLY A 56 -16.15 12.13 -5.28
CA GLY A 56 -15.77 12.02 -3.88
C GLY A 56 -16.94 11.69 -2.95
N SER A 57 -18.16 12.11 -3.29
CA SER A 57 -19.36 11.83 -2.48
C SER A 57 -19.97 10.45 -2.72
N GLU A 58 -19.60 9.78 -3.81
CA GLU A 58 -20.13 8.47 -4.21
C GLU A 58 -19.42 7.28 -3.53
N PHE A 59 -18.48 7.53 -2.61
CA PHE A 59 -17.88 6.47 -1.81
C PHE A 59 -17.66 6.91 -0.36
N GLU A 60 -17.66 5.93 0.54
CA GLU A 60 -17.22 6.11 1.91
C GLU A 60 -15.96 5.29 2.17
N VAL A 61 -15.07 5.81 3.00
CA VAL A 61 -13.95 5.03 3.52
C VAL A 61 -14.50 3.88 4.37
N PRO A 62 -14.13 2.62 4.08
CA PRO A 62 -14.57 1.48 4.86
C PRO A 62 -14.29 1.67 6.35
N VAL A 63 -15.19 1.21 7.22
CA VAL A 63 -15.14 1.47 8.67
C VAL A 63 -13.79 1.13 9.32
N TYR A 64 -13.11 0.11 8.79
CA TYR A 64 -11.79 -0.35 9.26
C TYR A 64 -10.64 0.64 9.03
N PHE A 65 -10.80 1.59 8.11
CA PHE A 65 -9.76 2.53 7.67
C PHE A 65 -10.11 3.99 7.98
N ARG A 66 -11.20 4.25 8.73
CA ARG A 66 -11.64 5.61 9.08
C ARG A 66 -10.73 6.29 10.10
N GLU A 67 -9.99 5.52 10.89
CA GLU A 67 -8.91 6.07 11.72
C GLU A 67 -7.70 6.36 10.80
N ASP A 68 -7.71 7.54 10.17
CA ASP A 68 -6.61 8.04 9.33
C ASP A 68 -5.93 9.26 9.97
N LEU A 69 -4.87 8.98 10.73
CA LEU A 69 -4.07 9.91 11.52
C LEU A 69 -3.03 10.65 10.67
N PHE A 70 -3.44 11.19 9.51
CA PHE A 70 -2.58 11.88 8.50
C PHE A 70 -1.68 10.94 7.67
N ASN A 71 -1.25 11.40 6.49
CA ASN A 71 -0.62 10.59 5.44
C ASN A 71 0.87 10.93 5.17
N PRO A 72 1.81 10.50 6.03
CA PRO A 72 3.24 10.40 5.73
C PRO A 72 3.58 9.00 5.16
N ASN A 73 4.70 8.87 4.46
CA ASN A 73 5.14 7.57 3.94
C ASN A 73 5.44 6.55 5.08
N SER A 74 5.48 5.25 4.75
CA SER A 74 5.37 4.11 5.68
C SER A 74 3.98 3.88 6.29
N THR A 75 2.94 4.12 5.50
CA THR A 75 1.56 3.76 5.82
C THR A 75 1.26 2.28 5.54
N SER A 76 0.07 1.84 5.96
CA SER A 76 -0.61 0.72 5.30
C SER A 76 -1.48 1.27 4.16
N ALA A 77 -2.04 0.41 3.33
CA ALA A 77 -2.93 0.85 2.25
C ALA A 77 -4.16 -0.04 2.13
N TRP A 78 -5.23 0.49 1.55
CA TRP A 78 -6.36 -0.30 1.08
C TRP A 78 -6.67 0.04 -0.38
N ASN A 79 -7.19 -0.92 -1.13
CA ASN A 79 -7.60 -0.76 -2.52
C ASN A 79 -8.96 -1.43 -2.74
N ALA A 80 -9.97 -0.64 -3.06
CA ALA A 80 -11.34 -1.09 -3.34
C ALA A 80 -11.56 -1.14 -4.85
N VAL A 81 -11.85 -2.33 -5.38
CA VAL A 81 -12.13 -2.52 -6.81
C VAL A 81 -13.61 -2.23 -7.05
N ILE A 82 -13.90 -1.18 -7.82
CA ILE A 82 -15.28 -0.77 -8.16
C ILE A 82 -15.75 -1.53 -9.40
N LYS A 83 -14.86 -1.67 -10.38
CA LYS A 83 -15.11 -2.38 -11.63
C LYS A 83 -13.87 -3.19 -12.01
N GLY A 84 -14.11 -4.35 -12.60
CA GLY A 84 -13.07 -5.21 -13.15
C GLY A 84 -12.44 -6.10 -12.10
N SER A 85 -11.18 -6.48 -12.33
CA SER A 85 -10.41 -7.33 -11.43
C SER A 85 -8.92 -7.07 -11.55
N LYS A 86 -8.25 -7.20 -10.41
CA LYS A 86 -6.82 -6.96 -10.25
C LYS A 86 -6.17 -8.20 -9.65
N LYS A 87 -5.11 -8.71 -10.28
CA LYS A 87 -4.25 -9.72 -9.67
C LYS A 87 -3.20 -9.02 -8.82
N TRP A 88 -3.07 -9.47 -7.58
CA TRP A 88 -2.10 -9.02 -6.60
C TRP A 88 -1.08 -10.12 -6.32
N VAL A 89 0.19 -9.72 -6.23
CA VAL A 89 1.30 -10.55 -5.78
C VAL A 89 1.97 -9.78 -4.65
N LEU A 90 1.98 -10.35 -3.44
CA LEU A 90 2.50 -9.71 -2.24
C LEU A 90 3.63 -10.52 -1.63
N PHE A 91 4.72 -9.85 -1.24
CA PHE A 91 5.82 -10.46 -0.49
C PHE A 91 5.91 -9.84 0.90
N PRO A 92 6.14 -10.66 1.95
CA PRO A 92 6.42 -10.15 3.28
C PRO A 92 7.59 -9.17 3.30
N PRO A 93 7.65 -8.24 4.28
CA PRO A 93 8.71 -7.22 4.34
C PRO A 93 10.14 -7.76 4.35
N ASP A 94 10.35 -8.96 4.90
CA ASP A 94 11.64 -9.65 5.00
C ASP A 94 12.01 -10.44 3.72
N VAL A 95 11.16 -10.40 2.69
CA VAL A 95 11.36 -11.11 1.43
C VAL A 95 11.44 -10.11 0.28
N VAL A 96 12.67 -9.82 -0.15
CA VAL A 96 12.90 -9.00 -1.33
C VAL A 96 12.41 -9.76 -2.57
N PRO A 97 11.51 -9.17 -3.39
CA PRO A 97 11.01 -9.83 -4.60
C PRO A 97 12.14 -10.10 -5.60
N PRO A 98 12.07 -11.17 -6.41
CA PRO A 98 13.06 -11.42 -7.45
C PRO A 98 13.13 -10.26 -8.44
N GLY A 99 14.34 -9.90 -8.88
CA GLY A 99 14.59 -8.75 -9.76
C GLY A 99 14.58 -7.39 -9.05
N VAL A 100 14.31 -7.35 -7.74
CA VAL A 100 14.42 -6.13 -6.92
C VAL A 100 15.76 -6.14 -6.19
N HIS A 101 16.48 -5.03 -6.28
CA HIS A 101 17.76 -4.82 -5.62
C HIS A 101 17.71 -3.53 -4.80
N LEU A 102 18.06 -3.63 -3.52
CA LEU A 102 18.09 -2.51 -2.59
C LEU A 102 19.52 -1.98 -2.48
N SER A 103 19.66 -0.66 -2.44
CA SER A 103 20.91 -0.06 -1.99
C SER A 103 21.18 -0.43 -0.52
N PRO A 104 22.45 -0.42 -0.06
CA PRO A 104 22.78 -0.75 1.34
C PRO A 104 22.05 0.10 2.39
N ASP A 105 21.70 1.33 2.05
CA ASP A 105 20.95 2.28 2.89
C ASP A 105 19.42 2.22 2.68
N GLY A 106 18.95 1.36 1.77
CA GLY A 106 17.54 1.21 1.40
C GLY A 106 16.90 2.44 0.78
N ALA A 107 17.69 3.44 0.38
CA ALA A 107 17.21 4.67 -0.23
C ALA A 107 16.84 4.48 -1.71
N GLU A 108 17.53 3.58 -2.40
CA GLU A 108 17.31 3.28 -3.81
C GLU A 108 16.84 1.84 -3.98
N VAL A 109 15.87 1.68 -4.88
CA VAL A 109 15.30 0.40 -5.26
C VAL A 109 15.44 0.27 -6.77
N ALA A 110 16.33 -0.61 -7.22
CA ALA A 110 16.37 -1.04 -8.61
C ALA A 110 15.33 -2.15 -8.80
N CYS A 111 14.43 -1.99 -9.75
CA CYS A 111 13.37 -2.93 -10.06
C CYS A 111 13.16 -3.04 -11.58
N PRO A 112 12.45 -4.07 -12.08
CA PRO A 112 12.14 -4.16 -13.49
C PRO A 112 11.38 -2.92 -13.98
N VAL A 113 11.63 -2.55 -15.23
CA VAL A 113 11.13 -1.31 -15.86
C VAL A 113 9.61 -1.31 -15.97
N SER A 114 9.00 -2.50 -16.04
CA SER A 114 7.54 -2.66 -16.05
C SER A 114 7.05 -3.87 -15.26
N ILE A 115 5.76 -3.81 -14.90
CA ILE A 115 5.03 -4.91 -14.27
C ILE A 115 5.02 -6.16 -15.18
N ILE A 116 4.88 -5.96 -16.49
CA ILE A 116 4.89 -7.05 -17.48
C ILE A 116 6.26 -7.70 -17.55
N GLU A 117 7.33 -6.91 -17.59
CA GLU A 117 8.70 -7.44 -17.55
C GLU A 117 8.93 -8.29 -16.29
N TRP A 118 8.42 -7.84 -15.14
CA TRP A 118 8.50 -8.63 -13.90
C TRP A 118 7.79 -9.98 -14.05
N PHE A 119 6.57 -9.99 -14.61
CA PHE A 119 5.82 -11.22 -14.85
C PHE A 119 6.51 -12.17 -15.84
N MET A 120 7.12 -11.63 -16.90
CA MET A 120 7.77 -12.44 -17.94
C MET A 120 9.06 -13.08 -17.44
N ASN A 121 9.88 -12.34 -16.68
CA ASN A 121 11.24 -12.77 -16.33
C ASN A 121 11.35 -13.40 -14.94
N PHE A 122 10.51 -12.97 -13.99
CA PHE A 122 10.71 -13.29 -12.57
C PHE A 122 9.57 -14.08 -11.95
N TYR A 123 8.32 -13.89 -12.40
CA TYR A 123 7.17 -14.54 -11.77
C TYR A 123 7.26 -16.07 -11.78
N GLY A 124 7.75 -16.68 -12.86
CA GLY A 124 7.94 -18.13 -12.95
C GLY A 124 8.86 -18.70 -11.85
N SER A 125 9.88 -17.95 -11.45
CA SER A 125 10.82 -18.33 -10.40
C SER A 125 10.18 -18.40 -9.00
N THR A 126 9.09 -17.66 -8.79
CA THR A 126 8.41 -17.59 -7.49
C THR A 126 7.76 -18.92 -7.09
N LYS A 127 7.47 -19.82 -8.04
CA LYS A 127 6.86 -21.13 -7.79
C LYS A 127 7.71 -22.03 -6.90
N ASN A 128 9.03 -21.90 -7.01
CA ASN A 128 10.01 -22.71 -6.28
C ASN A 128 10.73 -21.89 -5.19
N TRP A 129 10.24 -20.69 -4.88
CA TRP A 129 10.88 -19.80 -3.92
C TRP A 129 10.67 -20.27 -2.48
N LYS A 130 11.70 -20.12 -1.63
CA LYS A 130 11.67 -20.58 -0.23
C LYS A 130 10.49 -19.99 0.56
N LYS A 131 10.17 -18.71 0.31
CA LYS A 131 8.96 -18.03 0.79
C LYS A 131 8.17 -17.55 -0.40
N ARG A 132 7.14 -18.30 -0.78
CA ARG A 132 6.29 -17.97 -1.93
C ARG A 132 5.51 -16.68 -1.67
N PRO A 133 5.24 -15.86 -2.70
CA PRO A 133 4.36 -14.71 -2.55
C PRO A 133 2.95 -15.16 -2.18
N ILE A 134 2.24 -14.27 -1.48
CA ILE A 134 0.79 -14.37 -1.32
C ILE A 134 0.18 -13.77 -2.59
N GLU A 135 -0.72 -14.51 -3.23
CA GLU A 135 -1.37 -14.07 -4.46
C GLU A 135 -2.88 -14.16 -4.36
N CYS A 136 -3.58 -13.17 -4.91
CA CYS A 136 -5.03 -13.19 -5.01
C CYS A 136 -5.52 -12.39 -6.21
N ILE A 137 -6.78 -12.60 -6.59
CA ILE A 137 -7.50 -11.76 -7.54
C ILE A 137 -8.55 -11.02 -6.74
N CYS A 138 -8.47 -9.70 -6.71
CA CYS A 138 -9.46 -8.82 -6.11
C CYS A 138 -10.43 -8.37 -7.21
N LYS A 139 -11.71 -8.72 -7.07
CA LYS A 139 -12.80 -8.47 -8.03
C LYS A 139 -13.63 -7.25 -7.62
N ALA A 140 -14.48 -6.78 -8.54
CA ALA A 140 -15.44 -5.73 -8.27
C ALA A 140 -16.26 -6.01 -6.98
N GLY A 141 -16.31 -5.02 -6.09
CA GLY A 141 -16.93 -5.10 -4.77
C GLY A 141 -15.99 -5.55 -3.65
N GLU A 142 -14.78 -6.03 -3.96
CA GLU A 142 -13.81 -6.48 -2.98
C GLU A 142 -12.82 -5.37 -2.61
N VAL A 143 -12.30 -5.46 -1.38
CA VAL A 143 -11.26 -4.56 -0.85
C VAL A 143 -10.09 -5.39 -0.39
N ILE A 144 -8.89 -5.03 -0.84
CA ILE A 144 -7.64 -5.60 -0.33
C ILE A 144 -6.97 -4.62 0.61
N PHE A 145 -6.45 -5.13 1.73
CA PHE A 145 -5.61 -4.41 2.68
C PHE A 145 -4.15 -4.84 2.49
N VAL A 146 -3.26 -3.86 2.37
CA VAL A 146 -1.82 -4.06 2.26
C VAL A 146 -1.18 -3.53 3.54
N PRO A 147 -0.68 -4.40 4.42
CA PRO A 147 -0.02 -3.96 5.63
C PRO A 147 1.27 -3.19 5.30
N ASN A 148 1.67 -2.30 6.20
CA ASN A 148 2.93 -1.57 6.06
C ASN A 148 4.12 -2.51 5.81
N GLY A 149 5.00 -2.11 4.90
CA GLY A 149 6.25 -2.80 4.57
C GLY A 149 6.10 -3.96 3.58
N TRP A 150 4.88 -4.35 3.20
CA TRP A 150 4.68 -5.42 2.23
C TRP A 150 4.99 -4.96 0.80
N TRP A 151 5.88 -5.69 0.14
CA TRP A 151 6.10 -5.55 -1.29
C TRP A 151 4.86 -6.03 -2.02
N HIS A 152 4.42 -5.30 -3.04
CA HIS A 152 3.24 -5.67 -3.79
C HIS A 152 3.37 -5.25 -5.25
N LEU A 153 2.82 -6.08 -6.13
CA LEU A 153 2.74 -5.87 -7.57
C LEU A 153 1.31 -6.19 -8.03
N VAL A 154 0.76 -5.32 -8.87
CA VAL A 154 -0.67 -5.33 -9.22
C VAL A 154 -0.83 -5.24 -10.73
N ILE A 155 -1.52 -6.20 -11.33
CA ILE A 155 -1.88 -6.19 -12.75
C ILE A 155 -3.39 -6.19 -12.91
N ASN A 156 -3.91 -5.30 -13.75
CA ASN A 156 -5.32 -5.30 -14.13
C ASN A 156 -5.53 -6.46 -15.11
N LEU A 157 -6.45 -7.37 -14.79
CA LEU A 157 -6.79 -8.51 -15.67
C LEU A 157 -7.82 -8.13 -16.73
N GLU A 158 -8.55 -7.06 -16.46
CA GLU A 158 -9.56 -6.48 -17.33
C GLU A 158 -9.60 -4.97 -17.08
N GLU A 159 -10.40 -4.24 -17.86
CA GLU A 159 -10.61 -2.82 -17.61
C GLU A 159 -11.15 -2.60 -16.19
N SER A 160 -10.39 -1.84 -15.41
CA SER A 160 -10.59 -1.76 -13.97
C SER A 160 -10.70 -0.32 -13.49
N ILE A 161 -11.62 -0.09 -12.55
CA ILE A 161 -11.74 1.15 -11.78
C ILE A 161 -11.58 0.79 -10.31
N ALA A 162 -10.71 1.49 -9.60
CA ALA A 162 -10.50 1.26 -8.19
C ALA A 162 -10.15 2.56 -7.48
N ILE A 163 -10.47 2.62 -6.19
CA ILE A 163 -10.08 3.70 -5.28
C ILE A 163 -9.09 3.12 -4.28
N THR A 164 -8.04 3.87 -3.96
CA THR A 164 -7.03 3.44 -3.00
C THR A 164 -6.59 4.60 -2.14
N GLN A 165 -6.28 4.31 -0.89
CA GLN A 165 -5.75 5.28 0.05
C GLN A 165 -4.71 4.61 0.94
N ASN A 166 -3.63 5.35 1.15
CA ASN A 166 -2.67 5.12 2.21
C ASN A 166 -3.26 5.65 3.51
N TYR A 167 -3.16 4.89 4.60
CA TYR A 167 -3.67 5.35 5.90
C TYR A 167 -2.73 5.03 7.06
N VAL A 168 -2.78 5.89 8.07
CA VAL A 168 -2.12 5.71 9.36
C VAL A 168 -3.18 5.53 10.43
N SER A 169 -3.08 4.48 11.22
CA SER A 169 -3.91 4.24 12.41
C SER A 169 -3.02 4.12 13.64
N ARG A 170 -3.63 3.99 14.83
CA ARG A 170 -2.87 3.69 16.05
C ARG A 170 -2.02 2.42 15.93
N ARG A 171 -2.38 1.49 15.03
CA ARG A 171 -1.68 0.22 14.83
C ARG A 171 -0.31 0.37 14.16
N ASN A 172 -0.13 1.36 13.29
CA ASN A 172 1.14 1.59 12.58
C ASN A 172 1.78 2.96 12.89
N LEU A 173 1.17 3.78 13.75
CA LEU A 173 1.66 5.11 14.09
C LEU A 173 3.12 5.12 14.58
N LEU A 174 3.52 4.20 15.46
CA LEU A 174 4.90 4.14 15.95
C LEU A 174 5.89 3.78 14.83
N ILE A 175 5.48 2.94 13.88
CA ILE A 175 6.30 2.56 12.72
C ILE A 175 6.51 3.77 11.81
N VAL A 176 5.45 4.55 11.59
CA VAL A 176 5.52 5.80 10.83
C VAL A 176 6.45 6.81 11.51
N LEU A 177 6.32 7.00 12.82
CA LEU A 177 7.19 7.89 13.58
C LEU A 177 8.65 7.46 13.49
N ASP A 178 8.94 6.16 13.62
CA ASP A 178 10.29 5.62 13.45
C ASP A 178 10.83 5.87 12.03
N PHE A 179 10.03 5.63 11.00
CA PHE A 179 10.40 5.93 9.62
C PHE A 179 10.74 7.40 9.42
N LEU A 180 9.94 8.32 9.96
CA LEU A 180 10.16 9.76 9.82
C LEU A 180 11.43 10.27 10.52
N LYS A 181 11.99 9.51 11.48
CA LYS A 181 13.29 9.84 12.12
C LYS A 181 14.49 9.54 11.23
N ARG A 182 14.33 8.73 10.18
CA ARG A 182 15.45 8.30 9.35
C ARG A 182 16.07 9.50 8.62
N PRO A 183 17.40 9.57 8.49
CA PRO A 183 18.07 10.71 7.84
C PRO A 183 17.59 10.95 6.40
N ASN A 184 17.22 9.88 5.69
CA ASN A 184 16.70 9.93 4.32
C ASN A 184 15.16 10.01 4.24
N ALA A 185 14.43 10.12 5.35
CA ALA A 185 12.96 10.15 5.31
C ALA A 185 12.43 11.30 4.44
N SER A 186 13.11 12.45 4.42
CA SER A 186 12.73 13.61 3.62
C SER A 186 12.82 13.37 2.11
N THR A 187 13.69 12.48 1.64
CA THR A 187 13.75 12.10 0.22
C THR A 187 12.70 11.05 -0.12
N LEU A 188 12.37 10.20 0.86
CA LEU A 188 11.44 9.10 0.71
C LEU A 188 9.98 9.49 0.89
N VAL A 189 9.64 10.62 1.52
CA VAL A 189 8.25 11.07 1.74
C VAL A 189 7.68 11.77 0.50
N SER A 190 6.45 11.40 0.13
CA SER A 190 5.68 11.99 -0.96
C SER A 190 4.44 12.74 -0.43
N GLY A 191 3.70 13.44 -1.28
CA GLY A 191 2.43 14.09 -0.90
C GLY A 191 2.53 15.41 -0.14
N THR A 192 3.73 15.83 0.29
CA THR A 192 3.99 17.16 0.89
C THR A 192 5.17 17.86 0.24
N ARG A 193 5.07 19.20 0.16
CA ARG A 193 6.14 20.10 -0.32
C ARG A 193 7.11 20.48 0.79
N ASP A 194 6.60 20.63 2.01
CA ASP A 194 7.41 20.96 3.18
C ASP A 194 7.85 19.67 3.85
N ARG A 195 9.14 19.37 3.73
CA ARG A 195 9.75 18.13 4.24
C ARG A 195 10.74 18.37 5.38
N VAL A 196 10.83 19.61 5.86
CA VAL A 196 11.74 19.98 6.96
C VAL A 196 11.09 19.62 8.28
N ASN A 197 11.82 18.91 9.15
CA ASN A 197 11.37 18.47 10.48
C ASN A 197 10.03 17.72 10.44
N LEU A 198 9.84 16.85 9.43
CA LEU A 198 8.58 16.12 9.24
C LEU A 198 8.20 15.27 10.45
N HIS A 199 9.18 14.61 11.08
CA HIS A 199 8.95 13.85 12.30
C HIS A 199 8.27 14.71 13.37
N ASP A 200 8.82 15.87 13.68
CA ASP A 200 8.33 16.71 14.77
C ASP A 200 7.00 17.35 14.41
N LYS A 201 6.83 17.82 13.17
CA LYS A 201 5.54 18.36 12.68
C LYS A 201 4.43 17.31 12.78
N PHE A 202 4.71 16.08 12.34
CA PHE A 202 3.76 14.99 12.39
C PHE A 202 3.46 14.59 13.83
N LYS A 203 4.49 14.36 14.66
CA LYS A 203 4.34 14.06 16.10
C LYS A 203 3.50 15.11 16.83
N ASN A 204 3.79 16.40 16.61
CA ASN A 204 3.08 17.49 17.27
C ASN A 204 1.63 17.61 16.79
N ALA A 205 1.35 17.37 15.49
CA ALA A 205 -0.02 17.37 14.97
C ALA A 205 -0.86 16.23 15.58
N ILE A 206 -0.27 15.04 15.75
CA ILE A 206 -0.90 13.92 16.42
C ILE A 206 -1.17 14.24 17.89
N GLU A 207 -0.17 14.76 18.60
CA GLU A 207 -0.31 15.07 20.02
C GLU A 207 -1.35 16.17 20.27
N ALA A 208 -1.42 17.18 19.39
CA ALA A 208 -2.45 18.23 19.46
C ALA A 208 -3.86 17.69 19.19
N SER A 209 -4.01 16.74 18.27
CA SER A 209 -5.32 16.19 17.89
C SER A 209 -5.78 15.05 18.81
N PHE A 210 -4.82 14.28 19.35
CA PHE A 210 -5.06 13.07 20.15
C PHE A 210 -4.06 12.98 21.32
N PRO A 211 -4.15 13.88 22.33
CA PRO A 211 -3.20 13.95 23.42
C PRO A 211 -2.97 12.61 24.14
N GLY A 212 -1.72 12.30 24.47
CA GLY A 212 -1.27 11.10 25.17
C GLY A 212 -1.30 9.81 24.34
N THR A 213 -1.75 9.87 23.07
CA THR A 213 -1.87 8.67 22.22
C THR A 213 -0.51 8.05 21.94
N ILE A 214 0.51 8.86 21.67
CA ILE A 214 1.85 8.34 21.34
C ILE A 214 2.45 7.65 22.57
N ASP A 215 2.39 8.28 23.74
CA ASP A 215 2.95 7.73 24.99
C ASP A 215 2.26 6.43 25.38
N GLN A 216 0.92 6.37 25.29
CA GLN A 216 0.16 5.14 25.54
C GLN A 216 0.57 4.00 24.59
N LEU A 217 0.80 4.31 23.31
CA LEU A 217 1.24 3.30 22.34
C LEU A 217 2.66 2.83 22.62
N MET A 218 3.57 3.75 23.00
CA MET A 218 4.93 3.40 23.38
C MET A 218 4.95 2.48 24.60
N GLN A 219 4.19 2.81 25.64
CA GLN A 219 4.05 1.96 26.83
C GLN A 219 3.54 0.56 26.47
N LYS A 220 2.45 0.46 25.69
CA LYS A 220 1.91 -0.83 25.25
C LYS A 220 2.92 -1.64 24.42
N ALA A 221 3.72 -0.97 23.60
CA ALA A 221 4.75 -1.65 22.81
C ALA A 221 5.89 -2.19 23.68
N GLU A 222 6.26 -1.48 24.74
CA GLU A 222 7.24 -1.93 25.74
C GLU A 222 6.71 -3.10 26.57
N GLU A 223 5.47 -3.01 27.04
CA GLU A 223 4.77 -4.10 27.75
C GLU A 223 4.72 -5.37 26.90
N LYS A 224 4.30 -5.25 25.62
CA LYS A 224 4.26 -6.39 24.69
C LYS A 224 5.64 -6.99 24.46
N LYS A 225 6.69 -6.17 24.28
CA LYS A 225 8.07 -6.66 24.14
C LYS A 225 8.55 -7.36 25.42
N ALA A 226 8.13 -6.90 26.59
CA ALA A 226 8.45 -7.55 27.86
C ALA A 226 7.71 -8.88 28.02
N GLU A 227 6.46 -8.99 27.55
CA GLU A 227 5.69 -10.24 27.50
C GLU A 227 6.29 -11.26 26.54
N GLU A 228 6.67 -10.86 25.31
CA GLU A 228 7.32 -11.74 24.32
C GLU A 228 8.68 -12.28 24.80
N LYS A 229 9.34 -11.57 25.71
CA LYS A 229 10.61 -12.02 26.34
C LYS A 229 10.40 -12.97 27.51
N LYS A 230 9.17 -13.09 28.05
CA LYS A 230 8.88 -14.09 29.08
C LYS A 230 8.84 -15.46 28.40
N PRO A 231 9.54 -16.49 28.91
CA PRO A 231 9.40 -17.84 28.39
C PRO A 231 7.92 -18.22 28.45
N SER A 232 7.39 -18.79 27.37
CA SER A 232 6.00 -19.24 27.41
C SER A 232 5.86 -20.36 28.44
N PHE A 233 4.65 -20.54 28.96
CA PHE A 233 4.36 -21.68 29.83
C PHE A 233 4.82 -23.00 29.18
N TRP A 234 4.66 -23.15 27.87
CA TRP A 234 5.08 -24.35 27.15
C TRP A 234 6.61 -24.48 27.03
N ASP A 235 7.33 -23.37 26.89
CA ASP A 235 8.81 -23.38 26.92
C ASP A 235 9.34 -23.79 28.29
N SER A 236 8.60 -23.47 29.36
CA SER A 236 8.95 -23.87 30.73
C SER A 236 8.66 -25.34 31.05
N VAL A 237 7.93 -26.05 30.18
CA VAL A 237 7.51 -27.45 30.37
C VAL A 237 8.35 -28.42 29.51
N THR A 238 9.20 -27.94 28.59
CA THR A 238 9.95 -28.78 27.64
C THR A 238 11.34 -29.26 28.09
N ASP A 239 11.74 -29.09 29.35
CA ASP A 239 13.01 -29.66 29.84
C ASP A 239 12.84 -31.11 30.32
N SER A 240 12.90 -32.06 29.37
CA SER A 240 13.53 -33.39 29.55
C SER A 240 13.30 -34.32 28.35
N LYS A 241 14.38 -34.65 27.63
CA LYS A 241 14.62 -35.90 26.87
C LYS A 241 13.38 -36.72 26.43
N VAL A 242 12.49 -36.16 25.63
CA VAL A 242 11.53 -36.96 24.84
C VAL A 242 11.52 -36.38 23.43
N GLU A 243 11.73 -37.26 22.45
CA GLU A 243 11.70 -36.94 21.03
C GLU A 243 10.52 -36.02 20.70
N ALA A 244 10.84 -34.91 20.04
CA ALA A 244 9.89 -33.87 19.67
C ALA A 244 8.67 -34.45 18.93
N PHE A 245 7.50 -34.31 19.53
CA PHE A 245 6.22 -34.45 18.83
C PHE A 245 6.10 -33.32 17.80
N LYS A 246 6.36 -33.64 16.52
CA LYS A 246 6.04 -32.76 15.40
C LYS A 246 4.56 -32.90 15.05
N PHE A 247 3.79 -31.82 15.23
CA PHE A 247 2.55 -31.65 14.49
C PHE A 247 2.88 -31.06 13.12
N SER A 248 2.58 -31.82 12.06
CA SER A 248 2.52 -31.32 10.69
C SER A 248 1.12 -30.80 10.41
N PHE A 249 0.99 -29.50 10.16
CA PHE A 249 -0.05 -28.93 9.30
C PHE A 249 0.65 -28.23 8.14
#